data_AF-A0A9E0L0R9-F1
#
_entry.id   AF-A0A9E0L0R9-F1
#
_cell.length_a   1.000
_cell.length_b   1.000
_cell.length_c   1.000
_cell.angle_alpha   90.00
_cell.angle_beta   90.00
_cell.angle_gamma   90.00
#
_symmetry.space_group_name_H-M   'P 1'
#
loop_
_entity.id
_entity.type
_entity.pdbx_description
1 polymer ?
#
loop_
_entity_poly.entity_id
_entity_poly.type
_entity_poly.pdbx_seq_one_letter_code
_entity_poly.pdbx_strand_id
1 'polypeptide(L)' 'MSLVPFDDRDGWIWLDGQFVAWREAKVHVLTHGLHYASSVFEGERMYGGEIY' A
#
# COMPACT_ATOMS: atom_id res chain seq x y z
N MET A 1 -18.87 0.82 15.14
CA MET A 1 -17.47 1.28 15.15
C MET A 1 -17.08 1.49 13.69
N SER A 2 -16.86 2.73 13.26
CA SER A 2 -16.43 2.98 11.88
C SER A 2 -15.02 2.43 11.70
N LEU A 3 -14.82 1.60 10.68
CA LEU A 3 -13.50 1.13 10.30
C LEU A 3 -12.69 2.34 9.79
N VAL A 4 -11.45 2.47 10.25
CA VAL A 4 -10.50 3.42 9.69
C VAL A 4 -10.25 3.02 8.23
N PRO A 5 -10.42 3.93 7.25
CA PRO A 5 -10.26 3.59 5.84
C PRO A 5 -8.79 3.27 5.54
N PHE A 6 -8.53 2.63 4.38
CA PHE A 6 -7.17 2.17 4.07
C PHE A 6 -6.20 3.30 3.74
N ASP A 7 -6.67 4.45 3.28
CA ASP A 7 -5.86 5.62 2.95
C ASP A 7 -5.44 6.44 4.18
N ASP A 8 -6.17 6.33 5.29
CA ASP A 8 -5.94 7.10 6.52
C ASP A 8 -5.39 6.23 7.66
N ARG A 9 -4.21 5.64 7.46
CA ARG A 9 -3.52 4.81 8.47
C ARG A 9 -2.15 5.35 8.81
N ASP A 10 -1.65 4.96 9.97
CA ASP A 10 -0.27 5.23 10.37
C ASP A 10 0.67 4.14 9.85
N GLY A 11 1.92 4.52 9.62
CA GLY A 11 2.96 3.62 9.12
C GLY A 11 3.67 4.14 7.88
N TRP A 12 4.41 3.25 7.24
CA TRP A 12 5.28 3.54 6.12
C TRP A 12 4.99 2.58 4.99
N ILE A 13 5.05 3.10 3.76
CA ILE A 13 5.02 2.30 2.53
C ILE A 13 6.34 2.53 1.81
N TRP A 14 6.92 1.45 1.29
CA TRP A 14 8.07 1.56 0.42
C TRP A 14 7.59 1.83 -1.02
N LEU A 15 7.99 2.96 -1.59
CA LEU A 15 7.58 3.42 -2.92
C LEU A 15 8.76 4.12 -3.60
N ASP A 16 9.05 3.76 -4.85
CA ASP A 16 10.08 4.38 -5.68
C ASP A 16 11.47 4.52 -5.00
N GLY A 17 11.90 3.48 -4.30
CA GLY A 17 13.24 3.43 -3.69
C GLY A 17 13.34 3.99 -2.27
N GLN A 18 12.24 4.45 -1.68
CA GLN A 18 12.24 5.12 -0.37
C GLN A 18 11.02 4.77 0.49
N PHE A 19 11.17 4.91 1.81
CA PHE A 19 10.04 4.87 2.72
C PHE A 19 9.31 6.21 2.72
N VAL A 20 8.02 6.19 2.39
CA VAL A 20 7.12 7.34 2.46
C VAL A 20 6.09 7.12 3.56
N ALA A 21 5.61 8.21 4.16
CA ALA A 21 4.49 8.13 5.10
C ALA A 21 3.27 7.54 4.37
N TRP A 22 2.49 6.69 5.06
CA TRP A 22 1.35 5.97 4.47
C TRP A 22 0.44 6.85 3.60
N ARG A 23 0.11 8.04 4.11
CA ARG A 23 -0.78 9.02 3.45
C ARG A 23 -0.19 9.64 2.18
N GLU A 24 1.12 9.53 1.96
CA GLU A 24 1.82 10.07 0.77
C GLU A 24 2.01 9.02 -0.33
N ALA A 25 1.73 7.75 -0.07
CA ALA A 25 1.79 6.68 -1.07
C ALA A 25 0.58 6.75 -2.03
N LYS A 26 0.59 7.74 -2.93
CA LYS A 26 -0.51 8.03 -3.86
C LYS A 26 -0.12 7.70 -5.30
N VAL A 27 -1.13 7.37 -6.10
CA VAL A 27 -1.05 7.29 -7.56
C VAL A 27 -2.06 8.22 -8.19
N HIS A 28 -1.82 8.66 -9.44
CA HIS A 28 -2.76 9.53 -10.14
C HIS A 28 -4.03 8.78 -10.54
N VAL A 29 -5.16 9.47 -10.61
CA VAL A 29 -6.45 8.87 -11.01
C VAL A 29 -6.45 8.35 -12.45
N LEU A 30 -5.48 8.74 -13.28
CA LEU A 30 -5.31 8.27 -14.66
C LEU A 30 -4.28 7.12 -14.78
N THR A 31 -3.81 6.55 -13.67
CA THR A 31 -2.88 5.42 -13.71
C THR A 31 -3.51 4.23 -14.43
N HIS A 32 -2.82 3.72 -15.45
CA HIS A 32 -3.29 2.64 -16.32
C HIS A 32 -3.76 1.40 -15.54
N GLY A 33 -3.06 1.04 -14.46
CA GLY A 33 -3.44 -0.09 -13.58
C GLY A 33 -4.84 0.03 -12.99
N LEU A 34 -5.34 1.25 -12.74
CA LEU A 34 -6.68 1.49 -12.20
C LEU A 34 -7.78 1.32 -13.26
N HIS A 35 -7.48 1.62 -14.54
CA HIS A 35 -8.47 1.59 -15.63
C HIS A 35 -8.48 0.28 -16.40
N TYR A 36 -7.34 -0.41 -16.45
CA TYR A 36 -7.12 -1.56 -17.32
C TYR A 36 -6.63 -2.80 -16.57
N ALA A 37 -6.75 -2.83 -15.24
CA ALA A 37 -6.37 -3.95 -14.37
C ALA A 37 -4.93 -4.45 -14.57
N SER A 38 -4.01 -3.56 -14.99
CA SER A 38 -2.61 -3.88 -15.22
C SER A 38 -1.77 -3.78 -13.94
N SER A 39 -2.15 -4.54 -12.90
CA SER A 39 -1.46 -4.58 -11.61
C SER A 39 -1.37 -6.02 -11.10
N VAL A 40 -0.25 -6.35 -10.47
CA VAL A 40 -0.05 -7.62 -9.77
C VAL A 40 0.21 -7.32 -8.30
N PHE A 41 -0.17 -8.24 -7.42
CA PHE A 41 0.12 -8.15 -6.00
C PHE A 41 0.46 -9.55 -5.46
N GLU A 42 1.22 -9.56 -4.38
CA GLU A 42 1.52 -10.76 -3.59
C GLU A 42 1.21 -10.47 -2.12
N GLY A 43 1.17 -11.52 -1.30
CA GLY A 43 0.87 -11.40 0.12
C GLY A 43 1.80 -12.24 0.97
N GLU A 44 2.33 -11.62 2.02
CA GLU A 44 3.24 -12.25 2.96
C GLU A 44 2.84 -11.87 4.40
N ARG A 45 3.11 -12.75 5.37
CA ARG A 45 2.74 -12.51 6.77
C ARG A 45 3.96 -12.59 7.68
N MET A 46 4.03 -11.67 8.63
CA MET A 46 5.09 -11.64 9.63
C MET A 46 4.53 -11.80 11.04
N TYR A 47 5.10 -12.71 11.81
CA TYR A 47 4.73 -12.97 13.20
C TYR A 47 5.99 -13.02 14.05
N GLY A 48 6.05 -12.21 15.11
CA GLY A 48 7.14 -12.29 16.09
C GLY A 48 8.55 -12.05 15.55
N GLY A 49 8.72 -11.37 14.41
CA GLY A 49 10.04 -11.20 13.80
C GLY A 49 10.30 -12.07 12.57
N GLU A 50 9.44 -13.05 12.29
CA GLU A 50 9.64 -14.05 11.24
C GLU A 50 8.57 -13.96 10.15
N ILE A 51 8.97 -14.26 8.92
CA ILE A 51 8.16 -14.13 7.70
C ILE A 51 7.70 -15.53 7.22
N TYR A 52 6.44 -15.65 6.79
CA TYR A 52 5.74 -16.88 6.39
C TYR A 52 4.91 -16.72 5.11
#